data_AF-A0A1I3AW56-F1
#
_entry.id   AF-A0A1I3AW56-F1
#
_cell.length_a   1.000
_cell.length_b   1.000
_cell.length_c   1.000
_cell.angle_alpha   90.00
_cell.angle_beta   90.00
_cell.angle_gamma   90.00
#
_symmetry.space_group_name_H-M   'P 1'
#
loop_
_entity.id
_entity.type
_entity.pdbx_description
1 polymer ?
#
loop_
_entity_poly.entity_id
_entity_poly.type
_entity_poly.pdbx_seq_one_letter_code
_entity_poly.pdbx_strand_id
1 'polypeptide(L)'
;MRSLILVVASFAFTTAFTAHAGVIGPEGWSPAGCGARPQTPSIDSSSADAFNKSVGAINEWQKQLLAYHDCMVKEANADSAAINHAATGEQKRINDAIEKVNQDATAGRQKVERSSSSPSPTLAPPAGTMPGNPGY
;
A
#
# COMPACT_ATOMS: atom_id res chain seq x y z
N MET A 1 -28.79 -11.02 -57.85
CA MET A 1 -27.49 -11.62 -57.46
C MET A 1 -26.67 -10.51 -56.79
N ARG A 2 -26.97 -10.06 -55.57
CA ARG A 2 -26.68 -10.60 -54.22
C ARG A 2 -25.19 -10.86 -53.95
N SER A 3 -24.55 -9.76 -53.52
CA SER A 3 -23.42 -9.54 -52.58
C SER A 3 -22.15 -10.38 -52.68
N LEU A 4 -21.00 -9.71 -52.47
CA LEU A 4 -20.00 -10.07 -51.46
C LEU A 4 -19.11 -8.85 -51.15
N ILE A 5 -19.42 -8.18 -50.04
CA ILE A 5 -18.59 -7.13 -49.43
C ILE A 5 -17.49 -7.84 -48.64
N LEU A 6 -16.22 -7.60 -49.00
CA LEU A 6 -15.06 -8.06 -48.27
C LEU A 6 -14.90 -7.22 -46.99
N VAL A 7 -15.34 -7.76 -45.86
CA VAL A 7 -15.01 -7.22 -44.53
C VAL A 7 -13.66 -7.79 -44.13
N VAL A 8 -12.62 -6.96 -44.22
CA VAL A 8 -11.31 -7.24 -43.62
C VAL A 8 -11.50 -7.16 -42.11
N ALA A 9 -11.64 -8.33 -41.47
CA ALA A 9 -11.72 -8.45 -40.03
C ALA A 9 -10.34 -8.15 -39.43
N SER A 10 -10.16 -6.92 -38.96
CA SER A 10 -9.05 -6.53 -38.10
C SER A 10 -9.13 -7.34 -36.81
N PHE A 11 -8.31 -8.39 -36.69
CA PHE A 11 -8.05 -9.06 -35.43
C PHE A 11 -7.27 -8.09 -34.52
N ALA A 12 -8.01 -7.32 -33.71
CA ALA A 12 -7.44 -6.64 -32.58
C ALA A 12 -6.93 -7.71 -31.61
N PHE A 13 -5.60 -7.90 -31.56
CA PHE A 13 -4.95 -8.63 -30.47
C PHE A 13 -5.21 -7.84 -29.18
N THR A 14 -6.26 -8.22 -28.45
CA THR A 14 -6.43 -7.80 -27.06
C THR A 14 -5.34 -8.50 -26.26
N THR A 15 -4.21 -7.84 -26.06
CA THR A 15 -3.26 -8.23 -25.02
C THR A 15 -3.99 -8.09 -23.69
N ALA A 16 -4.54 -9.19 -23.18
CA ALA A 16 -5.05 -9.26 -21.83
C ALA A 16 -3.86 -9.07 -20.90
N PHE A 17 -3.65 -7.85 -20.41
CA PHE A 17 -2.85 -7.62 -19.23
C PHE A 17 -3.65 -8.16 -18.05
N THR A 18 -3.62 -9.48 -17.84
CA THR A 18 -4.03 -10.06 -16.57
C THR A 18 -2.93 -9.76 -15.56
N ALA A 19 -2.91 -8.52 -15.08
CA ALA A 19 -2.26 -8.20 -13.82
C ALA A 19 -3.12 -8.81 -12.70
N HIS A 20 -3.11 -10.13 -12.60
CA HIS A 20 -3.67 -10.84 -11.46
C HIS A 20 -2.58 -10.85 -10.39
N ALA A 21 -2.51 -9.75 -9.64
CA ALA A 21 -1.86 -9.72 -8.33
C ALA A 21 -2.37 -10.88 -7.48
N GLY A 22 -1.49 -11.50 -6.69
CA GLY A 22 -1.83 -12.64 -5.84
C GLY A 22 -2.86 -12.30 -4.76
N VAL A 23 -3.33 -13.33 -4.06
CA VAL A 23 -4.36 -13.20 -3.02
C VAL A 23 -3.79 -13.59 -1.67
N ILE A 24 -4.01 -12.74 -0.66
CA ILE A 24 -3.74 -13.05 0.74
C ILE A 24 -5.03 -13.59 1.38
N GLY A 25 -5.03 -14.86 1.73
CA GLY A 25 -6.12 -15.54 2.44
C GLY A 25 -5.70 -16.08 3.81
N PRO A 26 -6.56 -16.88 4.48
CA PRO A 26 -6.27 -17.47 5.79
C PRO A 26 -5.02 -18.36 5.79
N GLU A 27 -4.78 -19.05 4.67
CA GLU A 27 -3.64 -19.95 4.46
C GLU A 27 -2.38 -19.20 3.99
N GLY A 28 -2.40 -17.87 4.02
CA GLY A 28 -1.33 -17.01 3.54
C GLY A 28 -1.53 -16.55 2.10
N TRP A 29 -0.41 -16.13 1.48
CA TRP A 29 -0.40 -15.61 0.12
C TRP A 29 -0.34 -16.73 -0.92
N SER A 30 -1.08 -16.58 -2.02
CA SER A 30 -1.04 -17.46 -3.18
C SER A 30 -1.05 -16.67 -4.48
N PRO A 31 -0.34 -17.13 -5.53
CA PRO A 31 -0.39 -16.48 -6.83
C PRO A 31 -1.77 -16.65 -7.45
N ALA A 32 -2.24 -15.64 -8.18
CA ALA A 32 -3.56 -15.64 -8.81
C ALA A 32 -3.47 -15.91 -10.32
N GLY A 33 -2.39 -15.48 -10.97
CA GLY A 33 -2.23 -15.56 -12.43
C GLY A 33 -1.33 -16.69 -12.91
N CYS A 34 -0.61 -17.38 -12.03
CA CYS A 34 0.40 -18.37 -12.43
C CYS A 34 -0.14 -19.76 -12.80
N GLY A 35 -1.46 -19.97 -12.72
CA GLY A 35 -2.07 -21.28 -12.91
C GLY A 35 -1.76 -22.25 -11.77
N ALA A 36 -1.96 -23.55 -12.02
CA ALA A 36 -1.69 -24.57 -11.01
C ALA A 36 -0.20 -24.92 -10.95
N ARG A 37 0.31 -25.18 -9.74
CA ARG A 37 1.65 -25.72 -9.55
C ARG A 37 1.78 -27.08 -10.27
N PRO A 38 2.78 -27.28 -11.15
CA PRO A 38 2.99 -28.56 -11.81
C PRO A 38 3.23 -29.69 -10.80
N GLN A 39 2.49 -30.78 -10.96
CA GLN A 39 2.61 -31.95 -10.10
C GLN A 39 3.90 -32.71 -10.41
N THR A 40 4.64 -33.09 -9.38
CA THR A 40 5.86 -33.89 -9.52
C THR A 40 5.56 -35.23 -10.18
N PRO A 41 6.27 -35.61 -11.26
CA PRO A 41 6.07 -36.89 -11.91
C PRO A 41 6.58 -38.04 -11.03
N SER A 42 5.93 -39.20 -11.15
CA SER A 42 6.44 -40.44 -10.56
C SER A 42 7.51 -41.06 -11.46
N ILE A 43 8.54 -41.66 -10.87
CA ILE A 43 9.66 -42.25 -11.60
C ILE A 43 9.50 -43.76 -11.63
N ASP A 44 9.41 -44.32 -12.82
CA ASP A 44 9.34 -45.76 -13.04
C ASP A 44 10.73 -46.31 -13.38
N SER A 45 11.30 -47.11 -12.48
CA SER A 45 12.61 -47.77 -12.63
C SER A 45 12.51 -49.27 -12.94
N SER A 46 11.32 -49.77 -13.30
CA SER A 46 11.08 -51.20 -13.56
C SER A 46 11.83 -51.74 -14.79
N SER A 47 12.16 -50.87 -15.74
CA SER A 47 12.93 -51.19 -16.94
C SER A 47 13.65 -49.96 -17.49
N ALA A 48 14.65 -50.16 -18.34
CA ALA A 48 15.35 -49.06 -19.00
C ALA A 48 14.39 -48.17 -19.82
N ASP A 49 13.42 -48.77 -20.52
CA ASP A 49 12.43 -48.03 -21.30
C ASP A 49 11.49 -47.20 -20.42
N ALA A 50 11.04 -47.75 -19.30
CA ALA A 50 10.19 -47.04 -18.35
C ALA A 50 10.92 -45.87 -17.69
N PHE A 51 12.20 -46.06 -17.37
CA PHE A 51 13.05 -45.01 -16.83
C PHE A 51 13.29 -43.89 -17.86
N ASN A 52 13.60 -44.24 -19.10
CA ASN A 52 13.79 -43.26 -20.18
C ASN A 52 12.53 -42.41 -20.42
N LYS A 53 11.33 -42.99 -20.32
CA LYS A 53 10.07 -42.23 -20.35
C LYS A 53 9.94 -41.29 -19.16
N SER A 54 10.32 -41.73 -17.97
CA SER A 54 10.32 -40.91 -16.75
C SER A 54 11.27 -39.70 -16.87
N VAL A 55 12.43 -39.86 -17.51
CA VAL A 55 13.36 -38.75 -17.81
C VAL A 55 12.68 -37.68 -18.68
N GLY A 56 11.91 -38.08 -19.69
CA GLY A 56 11.12 -37.16 -20.50
C GLY A 56 10.10 -36.36 -19.66
N ALA A 57 9.38 -37.05 -18.77
CA ALA A 57 8.42 -36.42 -17.87
C ALA A 57 9.08 -35.44 -16.88
N ILE A 58 10.25 -35.78 -16.34
CA ILE A 58 11.03 -34.88 -15.48
C ILE A 58 11.39 -33.60 -16.24
N ASN A 59 11.91 -33.71 -17.45
CA ASN A 59 12.34 -32.56 -18.23
C ASN A 59 11.19 -31.59 -18.54
N GLU A 60 10.00 -32.14 -18.83
CA GLU A 60 8.82 -31.32 -19.06
C GLU A 60 8.31 -30.67 -17.78
N TRP A 61 8.24 -31.43 -16.68
CA TRP A 61 7.87 -30.90 -15.37
C TRP A 61 8.82 -29.78 -14.91
N GLN A 62 10.13 -29.91 -15.12
CA GLN A 62 11.11 -28.88 -14.77
C GLN A 62 10.86 -27.57 -15.52
N LYS A 63 10.55 -27.64 -16.83
CA LYS A 63 10.23 -26.44 -17.63
C LYS A 63 8.98 -25.75 -17.12
N GLN A 64 7.92 -26.52 -16.86
CA GLN A 64 6.66 -25.99 -16.34
C GLN A 64 6.84 -25.40 -14.94
N LEU A 65 7.63 -26.06 -14.08
CA LEU A 65 7.89 -25.59 -12.72
C LEU A 65 8.67 -24.28 -12.72
N LEU A 66 9.68 -24.13 -13.59
CA LEU A 66 10.42 -22.88 -13.75
C LEU A 66 9.50 -21.74 -14.20
N ALA A 67 8.65 -21.99 -15.20
CA ALA A 67 7.68 -20.98 -15.65
C ALA A 67 6.69 -20.55 -14.54
N TYR A 68 6.17 -21.52 -13.78
CA TYR A 68 5.32 -21.26 -12.61
C TYR A 68 6.07 -20.46 -11.54
N HIS A 69 7.31 -20.85 -11.23
CA HIS A 69 8.13 -20.18 -10.22
C HIS A 69 8.43 -18.73 -10.60
N ASP A 70 8.84 -18.48 -11.84
CA ASP A 70 9.15 -17.12 -12.30
C ASP A 70 7.92 -16.22 -12.26
N CYS A 71 6.76 -16.74 -12.64
CA CYS A 71 5.49 -16.04 -12.47
C CYS A 71 5.20 -15.73 -11.00
N MET A 72 5.32 -16.74 -10.12
CA MET A 72 5.03 -16.60 -8.69
C MET A 72 5.92 -15.54 -8.04
N VAL A 73 7.22 -15.52 -8.37
CA VAL A 73 8.16 -14.50 -7.88
C VAL A 73 7.77 -13.11 -8.37
N LYS A 74 7.35 -12.97 -9.63
CA LYS A 74 6.91 -11.70 -10.19
C LYS A 74 5.68 -11.15 -9.48
N GLU A 75 4.66 -11.98 -9.26
CA GLU A 75 3.44 -11.58 -8.53
C GLU A 75 3.75 -11.23 -7.07
N ALA A 76 4.52 -12.07 -6.36
CA ALA A 76 4.87 -11.82 -4.97
C ALA A 76 5.60 -10.48 -4.78
N ASN A 77 6.53 -10.15 -5.69
CA ASN A 77 7.25 -8.88 -5.64
C ASN A 77 6.33 -7.69 -5.93
N ALA A 78 5.41 -7.82 -6.88
CA ALA A 78 4.43 -6.77 -7.19
C ALA A 78 3.51 -6.50 -5.98
N ASP A 79 3.02 -7.55 -5.35
CA ASP A 79 2.12 -7.44 -4.19
C ASP A 79 2.85 -6.87 -2.98
N SER A 80 4.07 -7.34 -2.71
CA SER A 80 4.91 -6.80 -1.64
C SER A 80 5.16 -5.30 -1.83
N ALA A 81 5.45 -4.86 -3.06
CA ALA A 81 5.63 -3.45 -3.35
C ALA A 81 4.33 -2.64 -3.14
N ALA A 82 3.20 -3.16 -3.60
CA ALA A 82 1.90 -2.50 -3.46
C ALA A 82 1.49 -2.36 -1.98
N ILE A 83 1.66 -3.42 -1.19
CA ILE A 83 1.36 -3.43 0.25
C ILE A 83 2.26 -2.44 0.98
N ASN A 84 3.57 -2.47 0.73
CA ASN A 84 4.51 -1.55 1.36
C ASN A 84 4.17 -0.10 1.03
N HIS A 85 3.90 0.21 -0.24
CA HIS A 85 3.53 1.56 -0.66
C HIS A 85 2.24 2.03 0.02
N ALA A 86 1.20 1.19 0.09
CA ALA A 86 -0.04 1.52 0.76
C ALA A 86 0.16 1.75 2.26
N ALA A 87 0.89 0.88 2.94
CA ALA A 87 1.15 0.97 4.37
C ALA A 87 1.97 2.22 4.73
N THR A 88 3.07 2.49 4.01
CA THR A 88 3.89 3.69 4.24
C THR A 88 3.09 4.96 3.93
N GLY A 89 2.28 4.95 2.86
CA GLY A 89 1.40 6.06 2.53
C GLY A 89 0.43 6.39 3.66
N GLU A 90 -0.18 5.37 4.26
CA GLU A 90 -1.12 5.56 5.36
C GLU A 90 -0.43 6.00 6.66
N GLN A 91 0.71 5.40 6.99
CA GLN A 91 1.54 5.84 8.12
C GLN A 91 1.90 7.33 8.01
N LYS A 92 2.27 7.78 6.81
CA LYS A 92 2.55 9.19 6.56
C LYS A 92 1.33 10.07 6.84
N ARG A 93 0.14 9.70 6.35
CA ARG A 93 -1.09 10.47 6.59
C ARG A 93 -1.41 10.59 8.08
N ILE A 94 -1.27 9.50 8.82
CA ILE A 94 -1.49 9.48 10.27
C ILE A 94 -0.50 10.42 10.97
N ASN A 95 0.79 10.33 10.64
CA ASN A 95 1.82 11.19 11.22
C ASN A 95 1.57 12.68 10.92
N ASP A 96 1.23 13.01 9.68
CA ASP A 96 0.91 14.38 9.26
C ASP A 96 -0.32 14.91 10.03
N ALA A 97 -1.34 14.06 10.27
CA ALA A 97 -2.51 14.42 11.05
C ALA A 97 -2.19 14.66 12.54
N ILE A 98 -1.38 13.78 13.15
CA ILE A 98 -0.91 13.93 14.54
C ILE A 98 -0.13 15.24 14.70
N GLU A 99 0.81 15.52 13.79
CA GLU A 99 1.61 16.74 13.81
C GLU A 99 0.71 17.98 13.73
N LYS A 100 -0.27 17.98 12.82
CA LYS A 100 -1.22 19.07 12.70
C LYS A 100 -2.02 19.30 13.98
N VAL A 101 -2.54 18.26 14.61
CA VAL A 101 -3.28 18.37 15.87
C VAL A 101 -2.39 18.94 16.99
N ASN A 102 -1.14 18.51 17.07
CA ASN A 102 -0.18 19.03 18.05
C ASN A 102 0.13 20.52 17.84
N GLN A 103 0.28 20.95 16.59
CA GLN A 103 0.46 22.35 16.24
C GLN A 103 -0.77 23.19 16.60
N ASP A 104 -1.96 22.73 16.21
CA ASP A 104 -3.23 23.41 16.50
C ASP A 104 -3.47 23.52 18.02
N ALA A 105 -3.19 22.46 18.78
CA ALA A 105 -3.29 22.46 20.24
C ALA A 105 -2.29 23.44 20.89
N THR A 106 -1.06 23.50 20.37
CA THR A 106 -0.04 24.44 20.87
C THR A 106 -0.43 25.89 20.60
N ALA A 107 -0.89 26.19 19.38
CA ALA A 107 -1.40 27.51 19.04
C ALA A 107 -2.62 27.89 19.88
N GLY A 108 -3.52 26.94 20.14
CA GLY A 108 -4.68 27.11 21.03
C GLY A 108 -4.27 27.50 22.45
N ARG A 109 -3.30 26.78 23.05
CA ARG A 109 -2.77 27.09 24.38
C ARG A 109 -2.19 28.51 24.44
N GLN A 110 -1.33 28.87 23.49
CA GLN A 110 -0.74 30.21 23.43
C GLN A 110 -1.78 31.32 23.30
N LYS A 111 -2.87 31.08 22.55
CA LYS A 111 -3.97 32.04 22.42
C LYS A 111 -4.72 32.23 23.73
N VAL A 112 -5.01 31.16 24.46
CA VAL A 112 -5.66 31.22 25.77
C VAL A 112 -4.77 31.98 26.76
N GLU A 113 -3.48 31.62 26.86
CA GLU A 113 -2.51 32.26 27.77
C GLU A 113 -2.40 33.79 27.54
N ARG A 114 -2.32 34.22 26.27
CA ARG A 114 -2.32 35.66 25.92
C ARG A 114 -3.61 36.36 26.30
N SER A 115 -4.75 35.67 26.14
CA SER A 115 -6.07 36.23 26.46
C SER A 115 -6.26 36.37 27.98
N SER A 116 -5.71 35.45 28.77
CA SER A 116 -5.70 35.52 30.24
C SER A 116 -4.66 36.48 30.83
N SER A 117 -3.67 36.92 30.04
CA SER A 117 -2.57 37.79 30.48
C SER A 117 -2.80 39.27 30.16
N SER A 118 -3.98 39.67 29.68
CA SER A 118 -4.32 41.09 29.53
C SER A 118 -4.42 41.73 30.92
N PRO A 119 -3.66 42.81 31.23
CA PRO A 119 -3.77 43.49 32.51
C PRO A 119 -5.18 44.06 32.63
N SER A 120 -5.89 43.73 33.71
CA SER A 120 -7.05 44.52 34.13
C SER A 120 -6.63 46.00 34.16
N PRO A 121 -7.45 46.96 33.67
CA PRO A 121 -7.11 48.36 33.79
C PRO A 121 -7.04 48.68 35.28
N THR A 122 -5.83 48.82 35.82
CA THR A 122 -5.63 49.30 37.17
C THR A 122 -6.19 50.71 37.20
N LEU A 123 -7.32 50.88 37.90
CA LEU A 123 -7.89 52.18 38.22
C LEU A 123 -6.78 53.02 38.86
N ALA A 124 -6.24 53.97 38.09
CA ALA A 124 -5.34 54.98 38.64
C ALA A 124 -6.13 55.76 39.70
N PRO A 125 -5.64 55.87 40.95
CA PRO A 125 -6.30 56.70 41.94
C PRO A 125 -6.32 58.16 41.45
N PRO A 126 -7.42 58.90 41.70
CA PRO A 126 -7.54 60.26 41.21
C PRO A 126 -6.43 61.15 41.80
N ALA A 127 -5.77 61.89 40.93
CA ALA A 127 -4.78 62.88 41.33
C ALA A 127 -5.49 64.04 42.05
N GLY A 128 -5.37 64.10 43.36
CA GLY A 128 -5.83 65.27 44.11
C GLY A 128 -6.24 65.01 45.55
N THR A 129 -5.29 64.65 46.42
CA THR A 129 -5.41 64.98 47.85
C THR A 129 -4.01 65.19 48.42
N MET A 130 -3.54 66.44 48.35
CA MET A 130 -2.50 66.94 49.23
C MET A 130 -3.14 67.24 50.58
N PRO A 131 -2.76 66.59 51.70
CA PRO A 131 -3.08 67.12 53.02
C PRO A 131 -2.04 68.17 53.36
N GLY A 132 -2.42 69.45 53.25
CA GLY A 132 -1.75 70.51 53.98
C GLY A 132 -2.00 70.33 55.48
N ASN A 133 -0.90 70.25 56.26
CA ASN A 133 -0.49 71.12 57.40
C ASN A 133 -1.57 71.67 58.38
N PRO A 134 -1.29 72.15 59.62
CA PRO A 134 -0.11 72.08 60.51
C PRO A 134 -0.44 71.65 61.97
N GLY A 135 0.62 71.45 62.78
CA GLY A 135 0.80 71.91 64.17
C GLY A 135 -0.32 71.72 65.22
N TYR A 136 -0.03 70.96 66.27
CA TYR A 136 0.45 71.40 67.59
C TYR A 136 0.83 70.16 68.42
#